data_AF-A0A973NTE0-F1
#
_entry.id   AF-A0A973NTE0-F1
#
_cell.length_a   1.000
_cell.length_b   1.000
_cell.length_c   1.000
_cell.angle_alpha   90.00
_cell.angle_beta   90.00
_cell.angle_gamma   90.00
#
_symmetry.space_group_name_H-M   'P 1'
#
loop_
_entity.id
_entity.type
_entity.pdbx_description
1 polymer ?
#
loop_
_entity_poly.entity_id
_entity_poly.type
_entity_poly.pdbx_seq_one_letter_code
_entity_poly.pdbx_strand_id
1 'polypeptide(L)'
;MNEKDVVRLSKRMSNWLRHNPEAIGLTMDEAGWVLVDDLLAQAAAHGRAFSREQLDQVVAENNKKRFEFDDSGTLIRARQGHSVPVELGYEPAEPPDVLYHGTGQSSVALIRRDGLLPMNRHAVHLSVDVETAVKVGSRHGKPAVLAVAAARM
;
A
#
# COMPACT_ATOMS: atom_id res chain seq x y z
N MET A 1 10.48 12.34 14.50
CA MET A 1 11.49 11.59 13.71
C MET A 1 11.93 12.41 12.51
N ASN A 2 13.13 12.16 11.97
CA ASN A 2 13.52 12.76 10.69
C ASN A 2 12.84 12.03 9.52
N GLU A 3 12.84 12.64 8.33
CA GLU A 3 12.18 12.09 7.14
C GLU A 3 12.67 10.68 6.76
N LYS A 4 13.97 10.41 6.88
CA LYS A 4 14.55 9.09 6.55
C LYS A 4 14.02 7.99 7.46
N ASP A 5 13.83 8.31 8.74
CA ASP A 5 13.30 7.38 9.74
C ASP A 5 11.81 7.12 9.52
N VAL A 6 11.04 8.16 9.19
CA VAL A 6 9.61 8.04 8.80
C VAL A 6 9.47 7.12 7.59
N VAL A 7 10.26 7.33 6.53
CA VAL A 7 10.24 6.50 5.32
C VAL A 7 10.63 5.05 5.64
N ARG A 8 11.62 4.83 6.51
CA ARG A 8 12.06 3.49 6.90
C ARG A 8 10.98 2.75 7.70
N LEU A 9 10.35 3.41 8.66
CA LEU A 9 9.26 2.83 9.46
C LEU A 9 8.03 2.55 8.58
N SER A 10 7.65 3.50 7.71
CA SER A 10 6.56 3.33 6.73
C SER A 10 6.76 2.12 5.82
N LYS A 11 8.00 1.85 5.38
CA LYS A 11 8.33 0.65 4.59
C LYS A 11 8.16 -0.65 5.39
N ARG A 12 8.58 -0.67 6.66
CA ARG A 12 8.41 -1.85 7.54
C ARG A 12 6.94 -2.13 7.83
N MET A 13 6.19 -1.10 8.21
CA MET A 13 4.75 -1.21 8.39
C MET A 13 4.05 -1.69 7.12
N SER A 14 4.48 -1.22 5.94
CA SER A 14 3.92 -1.72 4.67
C SER A 14 4.21 -3.20 4.46
N ASN A 15 5.33 -3.74 4.96
CA ASN A 15 5.60 -5.17 4.89
C ASN A 15 4.67 -5.95 5.83
N TRP A 16 4.60 -5.55 7.11
CA TRP A 16 3.80 -6.24 8.12
C TRP A 16 2.29 -6.15 7.84
N LEU A 17 1.79 -4.97 7.49
CA LEU A 17 0.36 -4.75 7.30
C LEU A 17 -0.15 -5.08 5.89
N ARG A 18 0.69 -5.60 4.97
CA ARG A 18 0.26 -5.93 3.59
C ARG A 18 0.74 -7.27 3.07
N HIS A 19 1.87 -7.75 3.55
CA HIS A 19 2.59 -8.84 2.90
C HIS A 19 2.92 -9.99 3.83
N ASN A 20 3.29 -9.69 5.07
CA ASN A 20 3.80 -10.69 5.99
C ASN A 20 3.58 -10.23 7.45
N PRO A 21 2.32 -10.19 7.92
CA PRO A 21 2.01 -9.95 9.33
C PRO A 21 2.63 -11.00 10.26
N GLU A 22 2.67 -12.25 9.81
CA GLU A 22 3.20 -13.40 10.55
C GLU A 22 4.70 -13.30 10.87
N ALA A 23 5.48 -12.51 10.10
CA ALA A 23 6.91 -12.28 10.35
C ALA A 23 7.22 -11.68 11.72
N ILE A 24 6.23 -11.01 12.33
CA ILE A 24 6.31 -10.52 13.70
C ILE A 24 5.18 -11.07 14.58
N GLY A 25 4.50 -12.13 14.14
CA GLY A 25 3.39 -12.71 14.89
C GLY A 25 2.17 -11.81 15.01
N LEU A 26 1.93 -10.90 14.05
CA LEU A 26 0.69 -10.14 14.00
C LEU A 26 -0.45 -11.01 13.45
N THR A 27 -1.61 -10.89 14.06
CA THR A 27 -2.87 -11.42 13.53
C THR A 27 -3.69 -10.25 12.98
N MET A 28 -4.26 -10.46 11.81
CA MET A 28 -5.04 -9.47 11.08
C MET A 28 -6.44 -10.02 10.87
N ASP A 29 -7.45 -9.16 11.01
CA ASP A 29 -8.83 -9.56 10.69
C ASP A 29 -9.07 -9.59 9.16
N GLU A 30 -10.27 -10.02 8.77
CA GLU A 30 -10.67 -10.10 7.36
C GLU A 30 -10.56 -8.75 6.64
N ALA A 31 -10.76 -7.62 7.33
CA ALA A 31 -10.73 -6.29 6.74
C ALA A 31 -9.35 -5.61 6.83
N GLY A 32 -8.33 -6.35 7.27
CA GLY A 32 -6.94 -5.89 7.33
C GLY A 32 -6.54 -5.21 8.65
N TRP A 33 -7.42 -5.17 9.65
CA TRP A 33 -7.18 -4.47 10.92
C TRP A 33 -6.30 -5.28 11.86
N VAL A 34 -5.48 -4.55 12.60
CA VAL A 34 -4.60 -5.05 13.65
C VAL A 34 -4.67 -4.09 14.85
N LEU A 35 -4.65 -4.63 16.07
CA LEU A 35 -4.54 -3.82 17.28
C LEU A 35 -3.22 -3.05 17.28
N VAL A 36 -3.28 -1.75 17.57
CA VAL A 36 -2.10 -0.89 17.66
C VAL A 36 -1.16 -1.39 18.75
N ASP A 37 -1.71 -1.81 19.89
CA ASP A 37 -0.92 -2.33 21.00
C ASP A 37 -0.19 -3.62 20.62
N ASP A 38 -0.84 -4.52 19.86
CA ASP A 38 -0.20 -5.73 19.35
C ASP A 38 0.91 -5.40 18.36
N LEU A 39 0.69 -4.44 17.45
CA LEU A 39 1.72 -3.98 16.51
C LEU A 39 2.95 -3.43 17.26
N LEU A 40 2.75 -2.60 18.28
CA LEU A 40 3.83 -2.03 19.07
C LEU A 40 4.57 -3.11 19.87
N ALA A 41 3.82 -4.00 20.55
CA ALA A 41 4.36 -5.09 21.35
C ALA A 41 5.17 -6.07 20.49
N GLN A 42 4.61 -6.50 19.36
CA GLN A 42 5.29 -7.43 18.46
C GLN A 42 6.49 -6.80 17.77
N ALA A 43 6.39 -5.54 17.33
CA ALA A 43 7.56 -4.85 16.80
C ALA A 43 8.69 -4.76 17.84
N ALA A 44 8.37 -4.50 19.11
CA ALA A 44 9.34 -4.47 20.19
C ALA A 44 9.95 -5.85 20.46
N ALA A 45 9.14 -6.90 20.55
CA ALA A 45 9.59 -8.29 20.74
C ALA A 45 10.55 -8.76 19.64
N HIS A 46 10.37 -8.26 18.41
CA HIS A 46 11.23 -8.54 17.26
C HIS A 46 12.38 -7.52 17.07
N GLY A 47 12.71 -6.73 18.09
CA GLY A 47 13.86 -5.81 18.09
C GLY A 47 13.69 -4.58 17.19
N ARG A 48 12.45 -4.23 16.84
CA ARG A 48 12.08 -3.12 15.95
C ARG A 48 11.13 -2.13 16.64
N ALA A 49 11.26 -1.96 17.96
CA ALA A 49 10.40 -1.08 18.76
C ALA A 49 10.28 0.34 18.17
N PHE A 50 9.08 0.89 18.25
CA PHE A 50 8.77 2.28 17.99
C PHE A 50 7.62 2.71 18.92
N SER A 51 7.48 4.00 19.17
CA SER A 51 6.45 4.54 20.07
C SER A 51 5.14 4.83 19.34
N ARG A 52 4.06 5.04 20.11
CA ARG A 52 2.77 5.48 19.56
C ARG A 52 2.90 6.80 18.81
N GLU A 53 3.68 7.74 19.33
CA GLU A 53 3.91 9.04 18.69
C GLU A 53 4.65 8.88 17.34
N GLN A 54 5.59 7.94 17.26
CA GLN A 54 6.28 7.62 16.00
C GLN A 54 5.33 6.98 14.99
N LEU A 55 4.41 6.13 15.45
CA LEU A 55 3.36 5.55 14.62
C LEU A 55 2.43 6.63 14.07
N ASP A 56 1.91 7.49 14.94
CA ASP A 56 1.01 8.58 14.58
C ASP A 56 1.68 9.54 13.57
N GLN A 57 2.97 9.85 13.78
CA GLN A 57 3.76 10.64 12.83
C GLN A 57 3.82 9.97 11.45
N VAL A 58 4.05 8.65 11.37
CA VAL A 58 4.12 7.91 10.10
C VAL A 58 2.77 7.84 9.39
N VAL A 59 1.66 7.81 10.14
CA VAL A 59 0.31 7.84 9.57
C VAL A 59 -0.01 9.25 9.06
N ALA A 60 0.32 10.30 9.83
CA ALA A 60 0.06 11.70 9.48
C ALA A 60 0.92 12.22 8.31
N GLU A 61 2.22 11.95 8.31
CA GLU A 61 3.16 12.40 7.27
C GLU A 61 3.14 11.50 6.02
N ASN A 62 2.20 10.54 5.97
CA ASN A 62 2.08 9.65 4.85
C ASN A 62 1.48 10.35 3.64
N ASN A 63 2.31 10.93 2.79
CA ASN A 63 1.90 11.59 1.53
C ASN A 63 0.97 10.73 0.64
N LYS A 64 0.95 9.41 0.84
CA LYS A 64 0.13 8.45 0.07
C LYS A 64 -1.05 7.86 0.85
N LYS A 65 -1.34 8.36 2.07
CA LYS A 65 -2.37 7.84 2.97
C LYS A 65 -2.34 6.31 3.06
N ARG A 66 -1.16 5.72 3.27
CA ARG A 66 -0.95 4.26 3.16
C ARG A 66 -1.65 3.47 4.26
N PHE A 67 -1.84 4.09 5.40
CA PHE A 67 -2.38 3.51 6.62
C PHE A 67 -3.52 4.38 7.11
N GLU A 68 -4.42 3.76 7.86
CA GLU A 68 -5.47 4.45 8.57
C GLU A 68 -5.72 3.79 9.91
N PHE A 69 -6.16 4.60 10.86
CA PHE A 69 -6.74 4.13 12.10
C PHE A 69 -8.25 3.98 11.95
N ASP A 70 -8.85 3.15 12.79
CA ASP A 70 -10.29 3.20 13.02
C ASP A 70 -10.67 4.45 13.80
N ASP A 71 -11.97 4.69 13.99
CA ASP A 71 -12.49 5.88 14.68
C ASP A 71 -12.00 5.99 16.13
N SER A 72 -11.72 4.86 16.79
CA SER A 72 -11.20 4.85 18.16
C SER A 72 -9.69 5.05 18.25
N GLY A 73 -8.95 4.87 17.15
CA GLY A 73 -7.49 4.92 17.14
C GLY A 73 -6.81 3.67 17.70
N THR A 74 -7.57 2.60 17.98
CA THR A 74 -7.07 1.35 18.58
C THR A 74 -6.68 0.31 17.54
N LEU A 75 -7.25 0.40 16.34
CA LEU A 75 -6.95 -0.48 15.22
C LEU A 75 -6.24 0.30 14.12
N ILE A 76 -5.33 -0.36 13.43
CA ILE A 76 -4.63 0.18 12.26
C ILE A 76 -4.65 -0.84 11.12
N ARG A 77 -4.83 -0.36 9.89
CA ARG A 77 -4.66 -1.16 8.68
C ARG A 77 -3.95 -0.42 7.58
N ALA A 78 -3.47 -1.14 6.57
CA ALA A 78 -3.10 -0.52 5.30
C ALA A 78 -4.36 -0.28 4.44
N ARG A 79 -4.39 0.84 3.70
CA ARG A 79 -5.50 1.12 2.76
C ARG A 79 -5.42 0.29 1.48
N GLN A 80 -4.24 -0.11 1.02
CA GLN A 80 -4.13 -0.74 -0.29
C GLN A 80 -2.83 -1.51 -0.44
N GLY A 81 -2.79 -2.37 -1.46
CA GLY A 81 -1.58 -3.07 -1.87
C GLY A 81 -1.28 -4.32 -1.04
N HIS A 82 -2.30 -4.94 -0.46
CA HIS A 82 -2.20 -6.25 0.17
C HIS A 82 -1.84 -7.33 -0.86
N SER A 83 -1.05 -8.30 -0.40
CA SER A 83 -0.84 -9.59 -1.05
C SER A 83 -1.30 -10.76 -0.18
N VAL A 84 -1.84 -10.47 1.01
CA VAL A 84 -2.50 -11.42 1.91
C VAL A 84 -4.01 -11.22 1.82
N PRO A 85 -4.85 -12.27 1.88
CA PRO A 85 -6.29 -12.16 1.72
C PRO A 85 -6.90 -11.18 2.74
N VAL A 86 -7.56 -10.14 2.23
CA VAL A 86 -8.29 -9.11 2.99
C VAL A 86 -9.44 -8.59 2.14
N GLU A 87 -10.58 -8.39 2.78
CA GLU A 87 -11.80 -7.80 2.25
C GLU A 87 -11.96 -6.38 2.78
N LEU A 88 -11.42 -5.40 2.04
CA LEU A 88 -11.40 -4.01 2.51
C LEU A 88 -12.77 -3.33 2.52
N GLY A 89 -13.80 -3.97 1.95
CA GLY A 89 -15.16 -3.43 1.88
C GLY A 89 -15.27 -2.16 1.04
N TYR A 90 -14.46 -2.01 0.00
CA TYR A 90 -14.54 -0.84 -0.88
C TYR A 90 -15.81 -0.87 -1.72
N GLU A 91 -16.60 0.19 -1.59
CA GLU A 91 -17.72 0.44 -2.48
C GLU A 91 -17.20 0.81 -3.88
N PRO A 92 -17.81 0.27 -4.96
CA PRO A 92 -17.55 0.73 -6.31
C PRO A 92 -17.75 2.24 -6.42
N ALA A 93 -16.81 2.91 -7.08
CA ALA A 93 -16.87 4.35 -7.35
C ALA A 93 -16.71 4.59 -8.85
N GLU A 94 -17.39 5.61 -9.37
CA GLU A 94 -17.24 6.02 -10.77
C GLU A 94 -15.82 6.59 -10.99
N PRO A 95 -15.00 5.99 -11.85
CA PRO A 95 -13.65 6.47 -12.10
C PRO A 95 -13.67 7.69 -13.03
N PRO A 96 -12.63 8.55 -13.00
CA PRO A 96 -12.47 9.59 -14.01
C PRO A 96 -12.22 8.99 -15.39
N ASP A 97 -12.35 9.79 -16.45
CA ASP A 97 -12.15 9.36 -17.84
C ASP A 97 -10.83 8.60 -18.06
N VAL A 98 -9.76 9.11 -17.44
CA VAL A 98 -8.41 8.56 -17.59
C VAL A 98 -7.73 8.42 -16.24
N LEU A 99 -7.14 7.25 -16.03
CA LEU A 99 -6.16 6.99 -14.98
C LEU A 99 -4.86 6.47 -15.60
N TYR A 100 -3.79 6.38 -14.81
CA TYR A 100 -2.47 6.01 -15.31
C TYR A 100 -1.90 4.80 -14.57
N HIS A 101 -1.31 3.87 -15.33
CA HIS A 101 -0.55 2.76 -14.77
C HIS A 101 0.94 2.92 -15.06
N GLY A 102 1.75 2.92 -14.00
CA GLY A 102 3.21 2.99 -14.08
C GLY A 102 3.84 1.61 -13.97
N THR A 103 4.67 1.24 -14.94
CA THR A 103 5.34 -0.08 -14.99
C THR A 103 6.77 0.04 -15.56
N GLY A 104 7.51 -1.06 -15.62
CA GLY A 104 8.80 -1.13 -16.31
C GLY A 104 8.61 -1.38 -17.82
N GLN A 105 9.49 -0.82 -18.66
CA GLN A 105 9.40 -0.94 -20.12
C GLN A 105 9.36 -2.40 -20.61
N SER A 106 10.00 -3.33 -19.89
CA SER A 106 9.98 -4.77 -20.16
C SER A 106 8.59 -5.41 -20.05
N SER A 107 7.69 -4.86 -19.22
CA SER A 107 6.36 -5.41 -18.99
C SER A 107 5.33 -4.99 -20.05
N VAL A 108 5.64 -3.98 -20.88
CA VAL A 108 4.67 -3.39 -21.82
C VAL A 108 4.16 -4.40 -22.84
N ALA A 109 5.02 -5.29 -23.34
CA ALA A 109 4.62 -6.31 -24.31
C ALA A 109 3.62 -7.30 -23.71
N LEU A 110 3.85 -7.74 -22.47
CA LEU A 110 2.94 -8.64 -21.75
C LEU A 110 1.62 -7.94 -21.43
N ILE A 111 1.65 -6.69 -20.97
CA ILE A 111 0.42 -5.92 -20.67
C ILE A 111 -0.42 -5.71 -21.93
N ARG A 112 0.19 -5.49 -23.10
CA ARG A 112 -0.55 -5.37 -24.36
C ARG A 112 -1.21 -6.69 -24.78
N ARG A 113 -0.62 -7.83 -24.42
CA ARG A 113 -1.13 -9.16 -24.75
C ARG A 113 -2.23 -9.59 -23.80
N ASP A 114 -2.01 -9.43 -22.50
CA ASP A 114 -2.82 -10.04 -21.43
C ASP A 114 -3.71 -9.03 -20.69
N GLY A 115 -3.55 -7.74 -20.98
CA GLY A 115 -4.16 -6.66 -20.21
C GLY A 115 -3.40 -6.35 -18.91
N LEU A 116 -3.96 -5.44 -18.11
CA LEU A 116 -3.46 -5.14 -16.78
C LEU A 116 -3.97 -6.20 -15.79
N LEU A 117 -3.05 -7.00 -15.28
CA LEU A 117 -3.33 -7.99 -14.25
C LEU A 117 -2.87 -7.48 -12.87
N PRO A 118 -3.55 -7.87 -11.78
CA PRO A 118 -3.17 -7.43 -10.43
C PRO A 118 -1.86 -8.09 -9.94
N MET A 119 -1.39 -9.14 -10.63
CA MET A 119 -0.22 -9.93 -10.25
C MET A 119 -0.35 -10.44 -8.81
N ASN A 120 0.66 -10.27 -7.95
CA ASN A 120 0.64 -10.68 -6.55
C ASN A 120 -0.11 -9.67 -5.64
N ARG A 121 -1.08 -8.92 -6.17
CA ARG A 121 -1.92 -7.96 -5.45
C ARG A 121 -3.39 -8.32 -5.62
N HIS A 122 -4.26 -7.74 -4.80
CA HIS A 122 -5.71 -7.97 -4.94
C HIS A 122 -6.33 -7.27 -6.15
N ALA A 123 -5.80 -6.10 -6.52
CA ALA A 123 -6.35 -5.28 -7.59
C ALA A 123 -5.22 -4.57 -8.34
N VAL A 124 -5.54 -4.14 -9.57
CA VAL A 124 -4.66 -3.26 -10.35
C VAL A 124 -4.64 -1.88 -9.70
N HIS A 125 -3.45 -1.38 -9.37
CA HIS A 125 -3.28 -0.02 -8.86
C HIS A 125 -3.08 0.98 -10.00
N LEU A 126 -3.90 2.02 -9.99
CA LEU A 126 -3.85 3.14 -10.92
C LEU A 126 -3.53 4.44 -10.19
N SER A 127 -2.96 5.39 -10.92
CA SER A 127 -2.57 6.72 -10.46
C SER A 127 -3.46 7.78 -11.11
N VAL A 128 -3.81 8.82 -10.37
CA VAL A 128 -4.60 9.95 -10.90
C VAL A 128 -3.81 10.84 -11.85
N ASP A 129 -2.47 10.79 -11.77
CA ASP A 129 -1.58 11.64 -12.55
C ASP A 129 -0.35 10.86 -13.08
N VAL A 130 0.23 11.39 -14.15
CA VAL A 130 1.40 10.80 -14.84
C VAL A 130 2.64 10.82 -13.96
N GLU A 131 2.86 11.86 -13.15
CA GLU A 131 4.05 12.00 -12.32
C GLU A 131 4.12 10.88 -11.27
N THR A 132 2.98 10.58 -10.63
CA THR A 132 2.81 9.46 -9.71
C THR A 132 3.04 8.14 -10.42
N ALA A 133 2.50 7.95 -11.63
CA ALA A 133 2.72 6.73 -12.43
C ALA A 133 4.20 6.55 -12.79
N VAL A 134 4.91 7.60 -13.20
CA VAL A 134 6.37 7.54 -13.44
C VAL A 134 7.11 7.11 -12.17
N LYS A 135 6.81 7.72 -11.01
CA LYS A 135 7.43 7.35 -9.72
C LYS A 135 7.17 5.89 -9.32
N VAL A 136 6.02 5.33 -9.70
CA VAL A 136 5.69 3.92 -9.49
C VAL A 136 6.48 3.03 -10.46
N GLY A 137 6.44 3.34 -11.76
CA GLY A 137 7.13 2.57 -12.81
C GLY A 137 8.65 2.52 -12.65
N SER A 138 9.26 3.61 -12.17
CA SER A 138 10.72 3.70 -11.95
C SER A 138 11.25 2.69 -10.92
N ARG A 139 10.37 2.06 -10.13
CA ARG A 139 10.74 0.99 -9.19
C ARG A 139 11.06 -0.34 -9.90
N HIS A 140 10.68 -0.45 -11.17
CA HIS A 140 10.78 -1.65 -11.99
C HIS A 140 11.75 -1.47 -13.18
N GLY A 141 12.69 -0.52 -13.07
CA GLY A 141 13.64 -0.17 -14.12
C GLY A 141 13.23 1.09 -14.89
N LYS A 142 13.51 1.13 -16.20
CA LYS A 142 13.12 2.25 -17.05
C LYS A 142 11.58 2.35 -17.11
N PRO A 143 10.97 3.47 -16.68
CA PRO A 143 9.52 3.56 -16.55
C PRO A 143 8.82 3.63 -17.91
N ALA A 144 7.65 3.02 -17.98
CA ALA A 144 6.63 3.23 -19.00
C ALA A 144 5.31 3.59 -18.31
N VAL A 145 4.56 4.53 -18.89
CA VAL A 145 3.25 4.96 -18.39
C VAL A 145 2.19 4.61 -19.42
N LEU A 146 1.14 3.94 -18.97
CA LEU A 146 -0.03 3.59 -19.77
C LEU A 146 -1.20 4.47 -19.33
N ALA A 147 -1.85 5.15 -20.27
CA ALA A 147 -3.14 5.78 -20.04
C ALA A 147 -4.24 4.71 -20.12
N VAL A 148 -5.11 4.67 -19.13
CA VAL A 148 -6.21 3.73 -18.99
C VAL A 148 -7.50 4.52 -19.13
N ALA A 149 -8.35 4.19 -20.10
CA ALA A 149 -9.68 4.76 -20.26
C ALA A 149 -10.61 4.21 -19.17
N ALA A 150 -10.47 4.74 -17.95
CA ALA A 150 -11.05 4.13 -16.75
C ALA A 150 -12.58 4.25 -16.71
N ALA A 151 -13.17 5.30 -17.28
CA ALA A 151 -14.63 5.43 -17.43
C ALA A 151 -15.27 4.38 -18.37
N ARG A 152 -14.48 3.53 -19.02
CA ARG A 152 -14.95 2.47 -19.93
C ARG A 152 -14.64 1.05 -19.41
N MET A 153 -14.19 0.93 -18.16
CA MET A 153 -13.93 -0.34 -17.48
C MET A 153 -15.19 -0.84 -16.77
#